data_AF-A0A164D363-F1
#
_entry.id   AF-A0A164D363-F1
#
_cell.length_a   1.000
_cell.length_b   1.000
_cell.length_c   1.000
_cell.angle_alpha   90.00
_cell.angle_beta   90.00
_cell.angle_gamma   90.00
#
_symmetry.space_group_name_H-M   'P 1'
#
loop_
_entity.id
_entity.type
_entity.pdbx_description
1 polymer ?
#
loop_
_entity_poly.entity_id
_entity_poly.type
_entity_poly.pdbx_seq_one_letter_code
_entity_poly.pdbx_strand_id
1 'polypeptide(L)' 'MDEWEYVDASELQSWKGARICLTCQHFTYGVDASCRTMVACKLRQQQLQQGDHLTKRCRLWCPTWQDQAGWCPEYG' A
#
# COMPACT_ATOMS: atom_id res chain seq x y z
N MET A 1 -13.05 4.02 -6.14
CA MET A 1 -12.33 2.79 -5.77
C MET A 1 -13.16 1.57 -6.07
N ASP A 2 -14.48 1.60 -5.83
CA ASP A 2 -15.40 0.53 -6.25
C ASP A 2 -15.19 0.04 -7.68
N GLU A 3 -14.93 0.96 -8.62
CA GLU A 3 -14.70 0.64 -10.04
C GLU A 3 -13.28 0.15 -10.38
N TRP A 4 -12.36 0.12 -9.42
CA TRP A 4 -10.97 -0.27 -9.66
C TRP A 4 -10.83 -1.79 -9.63
N GLU A 5 -10.13 -2.35 -10.61
CA GLU A 5 -9.80 -3.77 -10.63
C GLU A 5 -8.75 -4.12 -9.57
N TYR A 6 -8.66 -5.40 -9.22
CA TYR A 6 -7.64 -5.89 -8.30
C TYR A 6 -6.27 -5.99 -8.98
N VAL A 7 -5.22 -5.70 -8.23
CA VAL A 7 -3.84 -5.96 -8.66
C VAL A 7 -3.65 -7.47 -8.86
N ASP A 8 -3.04 -7.84 -9.99
CA ASP A 8 -2.72 -9.23 -10.27
C ASP A 8 -1.71 -9.79 -9.26
N ALA A 9 -1.93 -11.02 -8.79
CA ALA A 9 -1.09 -11.64 -7.77
C ALA A 9 0.38 -11.79 -8.22
N SER A 10 0.66 -11.90 -9.53
CA SER A 10 2.02 -11.98 -10.07
C SER A 10 2.79 -10.65 -10.01
N GLU A 11 2.08 -9.53 -9.82
CA GLU A 11 2.68 -8.21 -9.63
C GLU A 11 3.04 -7.92 -8.16
N LEU A 12 2.58 -8.78 -7.25
CA LEU A 12 2.85 -8.71 -5.82
C LEU A 12 3.92 -9.72 -5.43
N GLN A 13 4.86 -9.28 -4.62
CA GLN A 13 5.95 -10.10 -4.08
C GLN A 13 5.77 -10.22 -2.57
N SER A 14 5.80 -11.45 -2.06
CA SER A 14 5.83 -11.72 -0.63
C SER A 14 7.06 -11.07 0.01
N TRP A 15 6.88 -10.46 1.17
CA TRP A 15 7.96 -9.81 1.89
C TRP A 15 7.88 -10.11 3.39
N LYS A 16 9.04 -10.22 4.04
CA LYS A 16 9.15 -10.34 5.50
C LYS A 16 9.73 -9.04 6.06
N GLY A 17 9.00 -8.38 6.95
CA GLY A 17 9.37 -7.09 7.55
C GLY A 17 8.55 -5.91 7.03
N ALA A 18 9.03 -4.69 7.27
CA ALA A 18 8.23 -3.47 7.11
C ALA A 18 8.08 -2.95 5.66
N ARG A 19 8.65 -3.59 4.62
CA ARG A 19 8.53 -3.14 3.23
C ARG A 19 7.36 -3.82 2.52
N ILE A 20 6.15 -3.56 3.01
CA ILE A 20 4.88 -4.13 2.53
C ILE A 20 4.01 -3.02 1.93
N CYS A 21 2.95 -3.36 1.20
CA CYS A 21 2.08 -2.36 0.58
C CYS A 21 1.50 -1.40 1.62
N LEU A 22 1.13 -1.84 2.83
CA LEU A 22 0.62 -0.96 3.89
C LEU A 22 1.55 0.22 4.22
N THR A 23 2.87 0.04 4.11
CA THR A 23 3.89 1.05 4.43
C THR A 23 4.40 1.80 3.19
N CYS A 24 3.78 1.57 2.04
CA CYS A 24 4.12 2.27 0.80
C CYS A 24 3.48 3.66 0.78
N GLN A 25 4.19 4.68 0.28
CA GLN A 25 3.61 6.03 0.09
C GLN A 25 2.39 6.06 -0.85
N HIS A 26 2.23 5.04 -1.71
CA HIS A 26 1.12 4.93 -2.66
C HIS A 26 -0.07 4.14 -2.11
N PHE A 27 0.06 3.60 -0.89
CA PHE A 27 -1.05 2.93 -0.22
C PHE A 27 -2.16 3.92 0.08
N THR A 28 -3.39 3.46 -0.08
CA THR A 28 -4.57 4.25 0.23
C THR A 28 -5.69 3.32 0.66
N TYR A 29 -6.57 3.83 1.50
CA TYR A 29 -7.77 3.14 1.94
C TYR A 29 -8.98 4.04 1.71
N GLY A 30 -10.14 3.40 1.61
CA GLY A 30 -11.44 4.05 1.47
C GLY A 30 -12.52 3.18 2.08
N VAL A 31 -13.77 3.60 1.89
CA VAL A 31 -14.94 2.88 2.36
C VAL A 31 -15.90 2.73 1.18
N ASP A 32 -16.45 1.52 0.98
CA ASP A 32 -17.42 1.25 -0.08
C ASP A 32 -18.83 1.68 0.34
N ALA A 33 -19.80 1.57 -0.58
CA ALA A 33 -21.21 1.89 -0.29
C ALA A 33 -21.83 1.01 0.81
N SER A 34 -21.23 -0.14 1.10
CA SER A 34 -21.63 -1.08 2.16
C SER A 34 -20.86 -0.86 3.47
N CYS A 35 -20.16 0.26 3.62
CA CYS A 35 -19.33 0.60 4.78
C CYS A 35 -18.15 -0.36 5.03
N ARG A 36 -17.65 -1.06 4.00
CA ARG A 36 -16.48 -1.94 4.11
C ARG A 36 -15.22 -1.17 3.74
N THR A 37 -14.14 -1.42 4.48
CA THR A 37 -12.84 -0.85 4.16
C THR A 37 -12.31 -1.44 2.86
N MET A 38 -12.04 -0.56 1.88
CA MET A 38 -11.29 -0.89 0.69
C MET A 38 -9.84 -0.47 0.87
N VAL A 39 -8.92 -1.26 0.35
CA VAL A 39 -7.48 -0.96 0.34
C VAL A 39 -6.96 -1.05 -1.09
N ALA A 40 -6.10 -0.11 -1.48
CA ALA A 40 -5.70 0.04 -2.86
C ALA A 40 -4.31 0.66 -3.00
N CYS A 41 -3.78 0.57 -4.22
CA CYS A 41 -2.59 1.30 -4.65
C CYS A 41 -3.01 2.48 -5.52
N LYS A 42 -2.85 3.71 -5.03
CA LYS A 42 -3.25 4.94 -5.74
C LYS A 42 -2.48 5.13 -7.05
N LEU A 43 -1.21 4.73 -7.08
CA LEU A 43 -0.37 4.84 -8.28
C LEU A 43 -0.91 3.98 -9.43
N ARG A 44 -1.41 2.78 -9.11
CA ARG A 44 -1.96 1.84 -10.09
C ARG A 44 -3.45 2.05 -10.35
N GLN A 45 -4.14 2.75 -9.46
CA GLN A 45 -5.60 2.82 -9.45
C GLN A 45 -6.24 1.42 -9.41
N GLN A 46 -5.69 0.56 -8.56
CA GLN A 46 -6.11 -0.83 -8.42
C GLN A 46 -6.25 -1.21 -6.95
N GLN A 47 -7.22 -2.06 -6.65
CA GLN A 47 -7.48 -2.59 -5.32
C GLN A 47 -6.47 -3.68 -4.94
N LEU A 48 -6.17 -3.80 -3.65
CA LEU A 48 -5.40 -4.89 -3.10
C LEU A 48 -6.37 -5.90 -2.50
N GLN A 49 -6.10 -7.19 -2.71
CA GLN A 49 -6.82 -8.24 -2.01
C GLN A 49 -6.65 -8.07 -0.48
N GLN A 50 -7.68 -8.45 0.28
CA GLN A 50 -7.61 -8.36 1.73
C GLN A 50 -6.44 -9.21 2.25
N GLY A 51 -5.62 -8.64 3.13
CA GLY A 51 -4.43 -9.30 3.69
C GLY A 51 -3.15 -9.19 2.85
N ASP A 52 -3.23 -9.03 1.53
CA ASP A 52 -2.04 -8.87 0.67
C ASP A 52 -1.24 -7.62 1.04
N HIS A 53 -1.94 -6.55 1.45
CA HIS A 53 -1.29 -5.32 1.88
C HIS A 53 -0.42 -5.47 3.15
N LEU A 54 -0.63 -6.54 3.92
CA LEU A 54 0.08 -6.83 5.17
C LEU A 54 1.30 -7.73 4.99
N THR A 55 1.39 -8.43 3.85
CA THR A 55 2.38 -9.50 3.64
C THR A 55 3.13 -9.41 2.32
N LYS A 56 2.67 -8.55 1.39
CA LYS A 56 3.25 -8.39 0.06
C LYS A 56 3.53 -6.93 -0.25
N ARG A 57 4.38 -6.71 -1.25
CA ARG A 57 4.65 -5.40 -1.87
C ARG A 57 4.58 -5.51 -3.38
N CYS A 58 4.24 -4.42 -4.06
CA CYS A 58 4.37 -4.35 -5.52
C CYS A 58 5.79 -3.93 -5.92
N ARG A 59 6.14 -4.11 -7.20
CA ARG A 59 7.45 -3.69 -7.76
C ARG A 59 7.71 -2.18 -7.66
N LEU A 60 6.64 -1.38 -7.52
CA LEU A 60 6.69 0.08 -7.41
C LEU A 60 6.58 0.55 -5.94
N TRP A 61 6.94 -0.31 -4.98
CA TRP A 61 6.96 0.07 -3.57
C TRP A 61 7.93 1.23 -3.35
N CYS A 62 7.48 2.25 -2.62
CA CYS A 62 8.29 3.41 -2.29
C CYS A 62 8.06 3.78 -0.82
N PRO A 63 9.14 4.02 -0.04
CA PRO A 63 9.02 4.39 1.37
C PRO A 63 8.30 5.72 1.55
N THR A 64 7.63 5.88 2.68
CA THR A 64 7.06 7.18 3.06
C THR A 64 8.17 8.21 3.31
N TRP A 65 7.84 9.50 3.24
CA TRP A 65 8.80 10.56 3.57
C TRP A 65 9.35 10.42 5.00
N GLN A 66 8.52 9.98 5.96
CA GLN A 66 8.93 9.73 7.34
C GLN A 66 10.00 8.62 7.44
N ASP A 67 9.86 7.55 6.65
CA ASP A 67 10.87 6.49 6.56
C ASP A 67 12.21 7.01 6.00
N GLN A 68 12.17 7.98 5.07
CA GLN A 68 13.37 8.53 4.44
C GLN A 68 14.06 9.60 5.29
N ALA A 69 13.29 10.48 5.94
CA ALA A 69 13.83 11.58 6.74
C ALA A 69 14.45 11.10 8.06
N GLY A 70 14.10 9.89 8.51
CA GLY A 70 14.53 9.39 9.81
C GLY A 70 13.74 10.03 10.96
N TRP A 71 14.16 9.75 12.19
CA TRP A 71 13.50 10.27 13.39
C TRP A 71 13.97 11.70 13.71
N CYS A 72 13.03 12.63 13.88
CA CYS A 72 13.28 14.05 14.20
C CYS A 72 14.33 14.71 13.28
N PRO A 73 14.08 14.78 11.96
CA PRO A 73 15.01 15.41 11.01
C PRO A 73 15.28 16.89 11.30
N GLU A 74 14.39 17.56 12.04
CA GLU A 74 14.53 18.97 12.44
C GLU A 74 15.52 19.21 13.60
N TYR A 75 15.96 18.16 14.30
CA TYR A 75 16.91 18.25 15.42
C TYR A 75 18.38 18.01 15.01
N GLY A 76 18.65 17.92 13.70
CA GLY A 76 19.98 17.71 13.11
C GLY A 76 20.71 19.00 12.73
#